data_AF-A0AAV2BGR4-F1
#
_entry.id   AF-A0AAV2BGR4-F1
#
_cell.length_a   1.000
_cell.length_b   1.000
_cell.length_c   1.000
_cell.angle_alpha   90.00
_cell.angle_beta   90.00
_cell.angle_gamma   90.00
#
_symmetry.space_group_name_H-M   'P 1'
#
loop_
_entity.id
_entity.type
_entity.pdbx_description
1 polymer ?
#
loop_
_entity_poly.entity_id
_entity_poly.type
_entity_poly.pdbx_seq_one_letter_code
_entity_poly.pdbx_strand_id
1 'polypeptide(L)'
;MSSRGLSETNKLKHNLEEQLDRLVAQLADLEECKNELDEDEYEETKAETVEQLREFNATLSKIMSGNMTLVDELGNMQLAIQAAISNAFKTPEVIRMFAKKQPGQLRQKLSEVRLFLVYITCLCLEKYFSTIYIVKQISVC
;
A
#
# COMPACT_ATOMS: atom_id res chain seq x y z
N MET A 1 17.82 -12.80 33.14
CA MET A 1 18.40 -12.41 31.83
C MET A 1 17.35 -12.26 30.71
N SER A 2 16.05 -12.23 30.99
CA SER A 2 14.99 -12.21 29.96
C SER A 2 14.51 -10.81 29.51
N SER A 3 14.68 -9.77 30.33
CA SER A 3 14.12 -8.43 30.05
C SER A 3 14.94 -7.60 29.05
N ARG A 4 16.28 -7.74 29.07
CA ARG A 4 17.17 -6.93 28.21
C ARG A 4 17.06 -7.32 26.73
N GLY A 5 17.03 -8.62 26.43
CA GLY A 5 16.89 -9.11 25.05
C GLY A 5 15.60 -8.64 24.38
N LEU A 6 14.48 -8.71 25.10
CA LEU A 6 13.18 -8.28 24.60
C LEU A 6 13.12 -6.77 24.33
N SER A 7 13.78 -5.96 25.17
CA SER A 7 13.88 -4.51 24.96
C SER A 7 14.69 -4.15 23.72
N GLU A 8 15.82 -4.83 23.49
CA GLU A 8 16.65 -4.60 22.31
C GLU A 8 15.95 -5.06 21.03
N THR A 9 15.21 -6.18 21.08
CA THR A 9 14.37 -6.64 19.95
C THR A 9 13.26 -5.63 19.62
N ASN A 10 12.61 -5.06 20.63
CA ASN A 10 11.58 -4.03 20.43
C ASN A 10 12.16 -2.73 19.86
N LYS A 11 13.35 -2.31 20.30
CA LYS A 11 14.05 -1.15 19.73
C LYS A 11 14.43 -1.39 18.27
N LEU A 12 14.98 -2.55 17.97
CA LEU A 12 15.33 -2.93 16.60
C LEU A 12 14.09 -2.89 15.71
N LYS A 13 12.97 -3.46 16.18
CA LYS A 13 11.69 -3.42 15.47
C LYS A 13 11.23 -1.99 15.21
N HIS A 14 11.25 -1.13 16.22
CA HIS A 14 10.84 0.26 16.06
C HIS A 14 11.70 1.00 15.03
N ASN A 15 13.02 0.78 15.05
CA ASN A 15 13.92 1.35 14.07
C ASN A 15 13.62 0.88 12.64
N LEU A 16 13.28 -0.41 12.47
CA LEU A 16 12.90 -0.96 11.16
C LEU A 16 11.56 -0.38 10.68
N GLU A 17 10.57 -0.25 11.57
CA GLU A 17 9.28 0.38 11.27
C GLU A 17 9.47 1.84 10.86
N GLU A 18 10.32 2.59 11.57
CA GLU A 18 10.61 3.99 11.27
C GLU A 18 11.33 4.15 9.92
N GLN A 19 12.30 3.29 9.62
CA GLN A 19 12.99 3.30 8.32
C GLN A 19 12.01 3.03 7.18
N LEU A 20 11.11 2.06 7.33
CA LEU A 20 10.08 1.80 6.33
C LEU A 20 9.11 2.99 6.18
N ASP A 21 8.64 3.56 7.29
CA ASP A 21 7.73 4.73 7.25
C ASP A 21 8.37 5.93 6.55
N ARG A 22 9.69 6.14 6.70
CA ARG A 22 10.44 7.21 6.01
C ARG A 22 10.52 6.97 4.50
N LEU A 23 10.89 5.76 4.08
CA LEU A 23 10.99 5.42 2.65
C LEU A 23 9.62 5.53 1.97
N VAL A 24 8.56 5.06 2.62
CA VAL A 24 7.19 5.16 2.09
C VAL A 24 6.72 6.62 2.00
N ALA A 25 7.11 7.49 2.94
CA ALA A 25 6.80 8.91 2.87
C ALA A 25 7.49 9.59 1.68
N GLN A 26 8.78 9.31 1.45
CA GLN A 26 9.51 9.83 0.29
C GLN A 26 8.84 9.45 -1.04
N LEU A 27 8.32 8.22 -1.13
CA LEU A 27 7.59 7.74 -2.30
C LEU A 27 6.23 8.41 -2.47
N ALA A 28 5.56 8.73 -1.36
CA ALA A 28 4.30 9.49 -1.42
C ALA A 28 4.55 10.93 -1.90
N ASP A 29 5.58 11.58 -1.36
CA ASP A 29 5.97 12.94 -1.75
C ASP A 29 6.38 12.97 -3.25
N LEU A 30 7.10 11.95 -3.73
CA LEU A 30 7.43 11.79 -5.15
C LEU A 30 6.21 11.66 -6.06
N GLU A 31 5.18 10.91 -5.64
CA GLU A 31 3.96 10.81 -6.44
C GLU A 31 3.07 12.06 -6.40
N GLU A 32 3.13 12.84 -5.33
CA GLU A 32 2.45 14.14 -5.25
C GLU A 32 3.10 15.16 -6.21
N CYS A 33 4.43 15.21 -6.23
CA CYS A 33 5.20 16.11 -7.09
C CYS A 33 5.42 15.60 -8.52
N LYS A 34 4.89 14.42 -8.89
CA LYS A 34 5.13 13.80 -10.21
C LYS A 34 4.84 14.73 -11.40
N ASN A 35 3.80 15.56 -11.30
CA ASN A 35 3.42 16.47 -12.38
C ASN A 35 4.28 17.75 -12.46
N GLU A 36 5.12 17.97 -11.44
CA GLU A 36 6.02 19.13 -11.33
C GLU A 36 7.47 18.75 -11.70
N LEU A 37 7.77 17.45 -11.78
CA LEU A 37 9.08 16.90 -12.12
C LEU A 37 9.10 16.45 -13.59
N ASP A 38 10.27 16.53 -14.22
CA ASP A 38 10.48 15.92 -15.53
C ASP A 38 10.49 14.39 -15.39
N GLU A 39 10.07 13.68 -16.45
CA GLU A 39 9.95 12.21 -16.44
C GLU A 39 11.27 11.52 -16.07
N ASP A 40 12.40 12.05 -16.58
CA ASP A 40 13.73 11.50 -16.31
C ASP A 40 14.13 11.71 -14.83
N GLU A 41 13.84 12.89 -14.27
CA GLU A 41 14.13 13.22 -12.86
C GLU A 41 13.26 12.40 -11.89
N TYR A 42 11.99 12.19 -12.25
CA TYR A 42 11.07 11.34 -11.50
C TYR A 42 11.53 9.88 -11.51
N GLU A 43 11.85 9.32 -12.68
CA GLU A 43 12.26 7.92 -12.77
C GLU A 43 13.63 7.66 -12.11
N GLU A 44 14.58 8.61 -12.18
CA GLU A 44 15.87 8.50 -11.47
C GLU A 44 15.67 8.50 -9.94
N THR A 45 14.95 9.49 -9.41
CA THR A 45 14.73 9.62 -7.95
C THR A 45 13.91 8.46 -7.39
N LYS A 46 12.95 7.97 -8.17
CA LYS A 46 12.16 6.77 -7.86
C LYS A 46 13.03 5.51 -7.89
N ALA A 47 13.90 5.35 -8.88
CA ALA A 47 14.79 4.21 -8.97
C ALA A 47 15.74 4.13 -7.76
N GLU A 48 16.28 5.27 -7.32
CA GLU A 48 17.10 5.34 -6.10
C GLU A 48 16.32 4.91 -4.86
N THR A 49 15.08 5.42 -4.70
CA THR A 49 14.24 5.09 -3.54
C THR A 49 13.82 3.61 -3.54
N VAL A 50 13.60 3.02 -4.73
CA VAL A 50 13.34 1.58 -4.90
C VAL A 50 14.56 0.75 -4.50
N GLU A 51 15.76 1.17 -4.89
CA GLU A 51 16.98 0.46 -4.55
C GLU A 51 17.19 0.44 -3.03
N GLN A 52 16.95 1.58 -2.36
CA GLN A 52 16.97 1.65 -0.90
C GLN A 52 15.98 0.66 -0.25
N LEU A 53 14.78 0.50 -0.81
CA LEU A 53 13.82 -0.52 -0.34
C LEU A 53 14.31 -1.95 -0.58
N ARG A 54 15.02 -2.22 -1.68
CA ARG A 54 15.62 -3.54 -1.96
C ARG A 54 16.72 -3.88 -0.96
N GLU A 55 17.61 -2.93 -0.68
CA GLU A 55 18.66 -3.07 0.33
C GLU A 55 18.08 -3.27 1.74
N PHE A 56 17.03 -2.52 2.06
CA PHE A 56 16.31 -2.66 3.32
C PHE A 56 15.68 -4.06 3.45
N ASN A 57 15.05 -4.58 2.38
CA ASN A 57 14.50 -5.94 2.36
C ASN A 57 15.57 -7.02 2.54
N ALA A 58 16.73 -6.85 1.89
CA ALA A 58 17.86 -7.77 2.06
C ALA A 58 18.38 -7.77 3.50
N THR A 59 18.40 -6.60 4.14
CA THR A 59 18.77 -6.45 5.55
C THR A 59 17.76 -7.14 6.47
N LEU A 60 16.46 -6.93 6.24
CA LEU A 60 15.37 -7.62 6.93
C LEU A 60 15.49 -9.14 6.81
N SER A 61 15.75 -9.62 5.60
CA SER A 61 15.90 -11.06 5.33
C SER A 61 17.09 -11.66 6.09
N LYS A 62 18.21 -10.94 6.19
CA LYS A 62 19.36 -11.34 7.02
C LYS A 62 19.00 -11.42 8.50
N ILE A 63 18.28 -10.42 9.03
CA ILE A 63 17.84 -10.39 10.44
C ILE A 63 16.88 -11.55 10.75
N MET A 64 15.94 -11.84 9.84
CA MET A 64 14.98 -12.94 9.98
C MET A 64 15.63 -14.32 9.91
N SER A 65 16.66 -14.50 9.07
CA SER A 65 17.36 -15.79 8.91
C SER A 65 18.01 -16.30 10.20
N GLY A 66 18.34 -15.41 11.14
CA GLY A 66 19.00 -15.75 12.40
C GLY A 66 18.07 -15.92 13.60
N ASN A 67 16.77 -15.61 13.49
CA ASN A 67 15.89 -15.55 14.65
C ASN A 67 14.44 -15.94 14.33
N MET A 68 14.05 -17.17 14.69
CA MET A 68 12.76 -17.77 14.34
C MET A 68 11.55 -16.97 14.88
N THR A 69 11.69 -16.31 16.04
CA THR A 69 10.65 -15.45 16.62
C THR A 69 10.43 -14.16 15.82
N LEU A 70 11.49 -13.64 15.19
CA LEU A 70 11.39 -12.45 14.34
C LEU A 70 10.80 -12.74 12.96
N VAL A 71 10.83 -14.00 12.51
CA VAL A 71 10.22 -14.40 11.23
C VAL A 71 8.71 -14.14 11.24
N ASP A 72 8.02 -14.54 12.30
CA ASP A 72 6.56 -14.34 12.44
C ASP A 72 6.19 -12.86 12.63
N GLU A 73 7.05 -12.09 13.30
CA GLU A 73 6.77 -10.69 13.60
C GLU A 73 7.06 -9.75 12.42
N LEU A 74 8.18 -9.98 11.72
CA LEU A 74 8.67 -9.13 10.64
C LEU A 74 8.24 -9.62 9.24
N GLY A 75 7.66 -10.82 9.12
CA GLY A 75 7.18 -11.35 7.84
C GLY A 75 6.17 -10.44 7.12
N ASN A 76 5.33 -9.72 7.86
CA ASN A 76 4.39 -8.76 7.26
C ASN A 76 5.09 -7.54 6.66
N MET A 77 6.17 -7.07 7.30
CA MET A 77 6.98 -5.97 6.80
C MET A 77 7.69 -6.37 5.51
N GLN A 78 8.23 -7.60 5.48
CA GLN A 78 8.85 -8.17 4.29
C GLN A 78 7.86 -8.28 3.11
N LEU A 79 6.63 -8.73 3.37
CA LEU A 79 5.57 -8.78 2.36
C LEU A 79 5.16 -7.39 1.88
N ALA A 80 5.07 -6.40 2.79
CA ALA A 80 4.78 -5.01 2.43
C ALA A 80 5.85 -4.42 1.52
N ILE A 81 7.13 -4.69 1.81
CA ILE A 81 8.26 -4.23 1.00
C ILE A 81 8.30 -4.97 -0.35
N GLN A 82 8.09 -6.29 -0.36
CA GLN A 82 8.02 -7.06 -1.61
C GLN A 82 6.85 -6.59 -2.50
N ALA A 83 5.71 -6.26 -1.90
CA ALA A 83 4.58 -5.68 -2.62
C ALA A 83 4.92 -4.28 -3.15
N ALA A 84 5.63 -3.46 -2.37
CA ALA A 84 6.11 -2.15 -2.81
C ALA A 84 7.08 -2.24 -3.99
N ILE A 85 7.98 -3.23 -3.98
CA ILE A 85 8.95 -3.49 -5.06
C ILE A 85 8.26 -4.08 -6.30
N SER A 86 7.28 -4.96 -6.13
CA SER A 86 6.64 -5.71 -7.24
C SER A 86 5.50 -4.94 -7.91
N ASN A 87 4.76 -4.13 -7.16
CA ASN A 87 3.68 -3.27 -7.65
C ASN A 87 4.08 -1.79 -7.46
N ALA A 88 5.19 -1.39 -8.07
CA ALA A 88 5.76 -0.03 -8.02
C ALA A 88 4.67 1.07 -7.87
N PHE A 89 4.54 1.53 -6.62
CA PHE A 89 3.88 2.74 -6.08
C PHE A 89 2.49 3.15 -6.52
N LYS A 90 1.59 2.23 -6.88
CA LYS A 90 0.20 2.67 -7.14
C LYS A 90 -0.53 3.19 -5.89
N THR A 91 -0.07 2.91 -4.66
CA THR A 91 -0.70 3.41 -3.42
C THR A 91 0.20 3.31 -2.17
N PRO A 92 0.96 4.35 -1.78
CA PRO A 92 1.82 4.34 -0.58
C PRO A 92 1.04 4.11 0.73
N GLU A 93 -0.24 4.49 0.79
CA GLU A 93 -1.13 4.27 1.94
C GLU A 93 -1.33 2.79 2.25
N VAL A 94 -1.36 1.95 1.21
CA VAL A 94 -1.55 0.50 1.36
C VAL A 94 -0.33 -0.12 2.05
N ILE A 95 0.88 0.30 1.66
CA ILE A 95 2.14 -0.17 2.27
C ILE A 95 2.15 0.16 3.76
N ARG A 96 1.74 1.37 4.12
CA ARG A 96 1.65 1.82 5.52
C ARG A 96 0.68 0.99 6.35
N MET A 97 -0.48 0.64 5.78
CA MET A 97 -1.48 -0.22 6.45
C MET A 97 -0.99 -1.67 6.63
N PHE A 98 -0.22 -2.21 5.68
CA PHE A 98 0.38 -3.54 5.80
C PHE A 98 1.49 -3.58 6.86
N ALA A 99 2.36 -2.56 6.91
CA ALA A 99 3.43 -2.46 7.90
C ALA A 99 2.91 -2.37 9.35
N LYS A 100 1.81 -1.62 9.57
CA LYS A 100 1.27 -1.37 10.92
C LYS A 100 0.31 -2.44 11.45
N LYS A 101 0.20 -3.61 10.79
CA LYS A 101 -0.76 -4.68 11.15
C LYS A 101 -2.20 -4.14 11.32
N GLN A 102 -2.70 -3.33 10.38
CA GLN A 102 -4.09 -2.85 10.40
C GLN A 102 -4.96 -3.54 9.32
N PRO A 103 -5.13 -4.87 9.33
CA PRO A 103 -5.95 -5.55 8.32
C PRO A 103 -7.43 -5.16 8.40
N GLY A 104 -7.90 -4.70 9.57
CA GLY A 104 -9.27 -4.22 9.75
C GLY A 104 -9.58 -2.95 8.97
N GLN A 105 -8.67 -1.97 8.99
CA GLN A 105 -8.87 -0.70 8.26
C GLN A 105 -8.78 -0.91 6.74
N LEU A 106 -7.90 -1.81 6.30
CA LEU A 106 -7.79 -2.18 4.89
C LEU A 106 -9.06 -2.89 4.39
N ARG A 107 -9.63 -3.80 5.20
CA ARG A 107 -10.93 -4.44 4.91
C ARG A 107 -12.09 -3.44 4.91
N GLN A 108 -12.06 -2.46 5.82
CA GLN A 108 -13.05 -1.39 5.87
C GLN A 108 -13.00 -0.52 4.61
N LYS A 109 -11.80 -0.09 4.18
CA LYS A 109 -11.62 0.63 2.92
C LYS A 109 -12.06 -0.18 1.70
N LEU A 110 -11.74 -1.47 1.67
CA LEU A 110 -12.20 -2.37 0.60
C LEU A 110 -13.72 -2.54 0.60
N SER A 111 -14.37 -2.54 1.77
CA SER A 111 -15.83 -2.58 1.89
C SER A 111 -16.49 -1.27 1.46
N GLU A 112 -15.90 -0.11 1.79
CA GLU A 112 -16.37 1.21 1.34
C GLU A 112 -16.34 1.31 -0.18
N VAL A 113 -15.22 0.94 -0.82
CA VAL A 113 -15.09 0.95 -2.28
C VAL A 113 -16.07 -0.01 -2.94
N ARG A 114 -16.25 -1.22 -2.37
CA ARG A 114 -17.22 -2.21 -2.87
C ARG A 114 -18.66 -1.68 -2.78
N LEU A 115 -19.02 -1.04 -1.67
CA LEU A 115 -20.35 -0.44 -1.49
C LEU A 115 -20.58 0.71 -2.49
N PHE A 116 -19.57 1.56 -2.71
CA PHE A 116 -19.61 2.62 -3.72
C PHE A 116 -19.85 2.06 -5.13
N LEU A 117 -19.13 1.01 -5.51
CA LEU A 117 -19.31 0.36 -6.81
C LEU A 117 -20.73 -0.20 -6.98
N VAL A 118 -21.28 -0.86 -5.96
CA VAL A 118 -22.66 -1.37 -6.02
C VAL A 118 -23.67 -0.23 -6.17
N TYR A 119 -23.49 0.88 -5.46
CA TYR A 119 -24.36 2.05 -5.56
C TYR A 119 -24.31 2.69 -6.96
N ILE A 120 -23.12 2.85 -7.53
CA ILE A 120 -22.93 3.35 -8.90
C ILE A 120 -23.56 2.40 -9.91
N THR A 121 -23.37 1.08 -9.75
CA THR A 121 -23.95 0.08 -10.68
C THR A 121 -25.47 0.14 -10.64
N CYS A 122 -26.06 0.33 -9.46
CA CYS A 122 -27.51 0.47 -9.28
C CYS A 122 -28.06 1.75 -9.93
N LEU A 123 -27.40 2.90 -9.71
CA LEU A 123 -27.76 4.18 -10.34
C LEU A 123 -27.61 4.14 -11.87
N CYS A 124 -26.55 3.52 -12.39
CA CYS A 124 -26.36 3.36 -13.82
C CYS A 124 -27.44 2.46 -14.43
N LEU A 125 -27.86 1.38 -13.75
CA LEU A 125 -28.96 0.52 -14.18
C LEU A 125 -30.32 1.25 -14.15
N GLU A 126 -30.61 2.04 -13.11
CA GLU A 126 -31.83 2.85 -13.05
C GLU A 126 -31.89 3.89 -14.18
N LYS A 127 -30.78 4.57 -14.46
CA LYS A 127 -30.68 5.53 -15.57
C LYS A 127 -30.83 4.83 -16.91
N TYR A 128 -30.16 3.69 -17.13
CA TYR A 128 -30.29 2.91 -18.37
C TYR A 128 -31.72 2.41 -18.59
N PHE A 129 -32.39 1.91 -17.55
CA PHE A 129 -33.78 1.47 -17.65
C PHE A 129 -34.74 2.63 -17.91
N SER A 130 -34.56 3.79 -17.26
CA SER A 130 -35.34 5.00 -17.55
C SER A 130 -35.16 5.49 -18.98
N THR A 131 -33.93 5.51 -19.50
CA THR A 131 -33.67 5.93 -20.89
C THR A 131 -34.27 4.95 -21.89
N ILE A 132 -34.20 3.64 -21.65
CA ILE A 132 -34.84 2.62 -22.50
C ILE A 132 -36.37 2.77 -22.48
N TYR A 133 -36.99 3.01 -21.32
CA TYR A 133 -38.43 3.19 -21.22
C TYR A 133 -38.92 4.47 -21.93
N ILE A 134 -38.15 5.57 -21.87
CA ILE A 134 -38.47 6.82 -22.57
C ILE A 134 -38.32 6.67 -24.09
N VAL A 135 -37.25 6.03 -24.58
CA VAL A 135 -37.06 5.79 -26.02
C VAL A 135 -38.15 4.87 -26.57
N LYS A 136 -38.62 3.89 -25.79
CA LYS A 136 -39.71 2.99 -26.20
C LYS A 136 -41.09 3.66 -26.21
N GLN A 137 -41.31 4.71 -25.42
CA GLN A 137 -42.50 5.56 -25.46
C GLN A 137 -42.48 6.55 -26.65
N ILE A 138 -41.30 7.06 -27.03
CA ILE A 138 -41.16 8.00 -28.16
C ILE A 138 -41.22 7.28 -29.52
N SER A 139 -40.79 6.02 -29.60
CA SER A 139 -40.81 5.23 -30.85
C SER A 139 -42.18 4.62 -31.22
N VAL A 140 -43.23 4.87 -30.41
CA VAL A 140 -44.60 4.34 -30.60
C VAL A 140 -45.62 5.46 -30.86
N CYS A 141 -45.15 6.72 -30.98
CA CYS A 141 -45.92 7.85 -31.51
C CYS A 141 -45.41 8.21 -32.90
#